data_AF-A0A9X1SBF7-F1
#
_entry.id   AF-A0A9X1SBF7-F1
#
_cell.length_a   1.000
_cell.length_b   1.000
_cell.length_c   1.000
_cell.angle_alpha   90.00
_cell.angle_beta   90.00
_cell.angle_gamma   90.00
#
_symmetry.space_group_name_H-M   'P 1'
#
loop_
_entity.id
_entity.type
_entity.pdbx_description
1 polymer ?
#
loop_
_entity_poly.entity_id
_entity_poly.type
_entity_poly.pdbx_seq_one_letter_code
_entity_poly.pdbx_strand_id
1 'polypeptide(L)'
;MRTLASAILGLLAVLLTAAAFCGAWLNTNVVTESGFVALGAPLAEDEAFQRELASSLATEAAASADVPEPLADLVTPVITSAVENVQALPDYPEAWSESLRRSHALTFSAENGGEPSGNLTLDVAPLVGLVTETVGSELNVDVPAPEQVPVQIGGAGHPDLLRNVERAGEAWPVLALAAAAAAILALLTARRRSTTFALMGLGAALAGAVLWFGAERIPEQVSAQQFSSPVASAFANAFAGQAAASLSAWTVALMLAGAAVFVVGLLLRGLSAARR
;
A
#
# COMPACT_ATOMS: atom_id res chain seq x y z
N MET A 1 -20.39 -31.77 -21.01
CA MET A 1 -20.73 -30.32 -20.99
C MET A 1 -20.93 -29.77 -19.58
N ARG A 2 -21.89 -30.25 -18.78
CA ARG A 2 -22.21 -29.66 -17.45
C ARG A 2 -21.05 -29.67 -16.43
N THR A 3 -20.20 -30.69 -16.44
CA THR A 3 -19.01 -30.78 -15.58
C THR A 3 -17.93 -29.78 -15.96
N LEU A 4 -17.70 -29.61 -17.27
CA LEU A 4 -16.72 -28.66 -17.81
C LEU A 4 -17.19 -27.22 -17.54
N ALA A 5 -18.47 -26.92 -17.76
CA ALA A 5 -19.06 -25.62 -17.43
C ALA A 5 -18.95 -25.28 -15.94
N SER A 6 -19.25 -26.23 -15.04
CA SER A 6 -19.11 -26.06 -13.60
C SER A 6 -17.65 -25.80 -13.19
N ALA A 7 -16.69 -26.50 -13.82
CA ALA A 7 -15.26 -26.29 -13.57
C ALA A 7 -14.80 -24.90 -14.02
N ILE A 8 -15.20 -24.44 -15.22
CA ILE A 8 -14.88 -23.10 -15.72
C ILE A 8 -15.47 -22.02 -14.80
N LEU A 9 -16.75 -22.16 -14.40
CA LEU A 9 -17.40 -21.20 -13.51
C LEU A 9 -16.74 -21.17 -12.12
N GLY A 10 -16.33 -22.34 -11.60
CA GLY A 10 -15.60 -22.43 -10.34
C GLY A 10 -14.23 -21.76 -10.41
N LEU A 11 -13.48 -21.98 -11.49
CA LEU A 11 -12.21 -21.30 -11.73
C LEU A 11 -12.39 -19.78 -11.86
N LEU A 12 -13.39 -19.35 -12.64
CA LEU A 12 -13.74 -17.94 -12.79
C LEU A 12 -14.08 -17.30 -11.45
N ALA A 13 -14.86 -17.99 -10.60
CA ALA A 13 -15.18 -17.50 -9.27
C ALA A 13 -13.94 -17.32 -8.38
N VAL A 14 -12.99 -18.25 -8.43
CA VAL A 14 -11.70 -18.13 -7.70
C VAL A 14 -10.89 -16.94 -8.21
N LEU A 15 -10.78 -16.77 -9.53
CA LEU A 15 -10.05 -15.64 -10.13
C LEU A 15 -10.69 -14.29 -9.78
N LEU A 16 -12.02 -14.18 -9.88
CA LEU A 16 -12.75 -12.97 -9.50
C LEU A 16 -12.64 -12.70 -8.00
N THR A 17 -12.61 -13.73 -7.16
CA THR A 17 -12.39 -13.58 -5.71
C THR A 17 -11.00 -13.02 -5.43
N ALA A 18 -9.96 -13.53 -6.10
CA ALA A 18 -8.61 -13.01 -5.96
C ALA A 18 -8.51 -11.54 -6.43
N ALA A 19 -9.13 -11.21 -7.56
CA ALA A 19 -9.17 -9.84 -8.06
C ALA A 19 -9.94 -8.90 -7.12
N ALA A 20 -11.10 -9.32 -6.62
CA ALA A 20 -11.88 -8.56 -5.64
C ALA A 20 -11.12 -8.37 -4.33
N PHE A 21 -10.37 -9.38 -3.89
CA PHE A 21 -9.53 -9.30 -2.70
C PHE A 21 -8.41 -8.25 -2.87
N CYS A 22 -7.68 -8.28 -3.99
CA CYS A 22 -6.65 -7.27 -4.26
C CYS A 22 -7.26 -5.86 -4.37
N GLY A 23 -8.40 -5.72 -5.04
CA GLY A 23 -9.13 -4.45 -5.14
C GLY A 23 -9.59 -3.94 -3.78
N ALA A 24 -10.14 -4.81 -2.93
CA ALA A 24 -10.57 -4.44 -1.59
C ALA A 24 -9.41 -3.98 -0.71
N TRP A 25 -8.25 -4.65 -0.81
CA TRP A 25 -7.03 -4.24 -0.10
C TRP A 25 -6.54 -2.87 -0.59
N LEU A 26 -6.45 -2.66 -1.91
CA LEU A 26 -6.05 -1.38 -2.50
C LEU A 26 -7.00 -0.26 -2.09
N ASN A 27 -8.31 -0.50 -2.18
CA ASN A 27 -9.31 0.48 -1.79
C ASN A 27 -9.17 0.86 -0.31
N THR A 28 -8.97 -0.13 0.56
CA THR A 28 -8.93 0.07 2.01
C THR A 28 -7.64 0.70 2.49
N ASN A 29 -6.48 0.36 1.90
CA ASN A 29 -5.16 0.75 2.42
C ASN A 29 -4.44 1.80 1.57
N VAL A 30 -4.85 2.03 0.32
CA VAL A 30 -4.16 2.95 -0.60
C VAL A 30 -5.08 4.07 -1.08
N VAL A 31 -6.30 3.76 -1.51
CA VAL A 31 -7.25 4.76 -2.06
C VAL A 31 -7.96 5.54 -0.95
N THR A 32 -8.19 4.91 0.21
CA THR A 32 -8.80 5.59 1.35
C THR A 32 -7.72 6.28 2.18
N GLU A 33 -7.90 7.58 2.42
CA GLU A 33 -6.96 8.42 3.17
C GLU A 33 -6.57 7.81 4.53
N SER A 34 -7.55 7.42 5.35
CA SER A 34 -7.29 6.84 6.67
C SER A 34 -6.50 5.54 6.59
N GLY A 35 -6.70 4.76 5.53
CA GLY A 35 -5.96 3.53 5.28
C GLY A 35 -4.52 3.79 4.85
N PHE A 36 -4.32 4.78 3.98
CA PHE A 36 -2.99 5.20 3.55
C PHE A 36 -2.18 5.74 4.73
N VAL A 37 -2.78 6.58 5.56
CA VAL A 37 -2.16 7.09 6.80
C VAL A 37 -1.84 5.93 7.74
N ALA A 38 -2.78 5.01 7.98
CA ALA A 38 -2.55 3.86 8.86
C ALA A 38 -1.43 2.92 8.35
N LEU A 39 -1.29 2.78 7.03
CA LEU A 39 -0.25 1.97 6.41
C LEU A 39 1.14 2.62 6.53
N GLY A 40 1.21 3.95 6.40
CA GLY A 40 2.46 4.71 6.50
C GLY A 40 2.85 5.16 7.91
N ALA A 41 1.91 5.22 8.86
CA ALA A 41 2.16 5.69 10.22
C ALA A 41 3.29 4.94 10.95
N PRO A 42 3.44 3.59 10.83
CA PRO A 42 4.54 2.87 11.47
C PRO A 42 5.94 3.33 11.01
N LEU A 43 6.04 3.98 9.85
CA LEU A 43 7.32 4.54 9.38
C LEU A 43 7.83 5.65 10.29
N ALA A 44 6.96 6.32 11.05
CA ALA A 44 7.39 7.31 12.03
C ALA A 44 8.26 6.70 13.15
N GLU A 45 8.20 5.40 13.39
CA GLU A 45 8.93 4.71 14.45
C GLU A 45 10.07 3.83 13.89
N ASP A 46 10.23 3.76 12.57
CA ASP A 46 11.26 2.96 11.91
C ASP A 46 12.59 3.73 11.86
N GLU A 47 13.49 3.43 12.78
CA GLU A 47 14.82 4.05 12.85
C GLU A 47 15.64 3.91 11.55
N ALA A 48 15.47 2.82 10.80
CA ALA A 48 16.20 2.61 9.55
C ALA A 48 15.68 3.53 8.46
N PHE A 49 14.36 3.65 8.34
CA PHE A 49 13.71 4.61 7.45
C PHE A 49 14.05 6.06 7.83
N GLN A 50 13.96 6.38 9.12
CA GLN A 50 14.29 7.68 9.70
C GLN A 50 15.71 8.16 9.33
N ARG A 51 16.71 7.29 9.48
CA ARG A 51 18.11 7.56 9.10
C ARG A 51 18.28 7.78 7.59
N GLU A 52 17.63 6.94 6.77
CA GLU A 52 17.69 7.06 5.32
C GLU A 52 16.96 8.31 4.80
N LEU A 53 15.84 8.66 5.42
CA LEU A 53 15.10 9.89 5.12
C LEU A 53 15.95 11.12 5.51
N ALA A 54 16.58 11.11 6.68
CA ALA A 54 17.44 12.19 7.14
C ALA A 54 18.65 12.41 6.22
N SER A 55 19.35 11.34 5.82
CA SER A 55 20.49 11.42 4.90
C SER A 55 20.07 11.93 3.51
N SER A 56 18.91 11.50 3.04
CA SER A 56 18.37 11.88 1.73
C SER A 56 17.92 13.35 1.72
N LEU A 57 17.21 13.80 2.76
CA LEU A 57 16.80 15.21 2.92
C LEU A 57 18.02 16.12 3.07
N ALA A 58 19.06 15.71 3.78
CA ALA A 58 20.29 16.48 3.92
C ALA A 58 21.00 16.67 2.57
N THR A 59 21.09 15.60 1.77
CA THR A 59 21.64 15.65 0.40
C THR A 59 20.84 16.60 -0.49
N GLU A 60 19.51 16.52 -0.45
CA GLU A 60 18.63 17.36 -1.27
C GLU A 60 18.68 18.84 -0.83
N ALA A 61 18.73 19.11 0.47
CA ALA A 61 18.89 20.46 1.01
C ALA A 61 20.23 21.10 0.63
N ALA A 62 21.33 20.34 0.68
CA ALA A 62 22.65 20.81 0.27
C ALA A 62 22.69 21.18 -1.22
N ALA A 63 22.06 20.37 -2.07
CA ALA A 63 21.93 20.64 -3.51
C ALA A 63 21.06 21.88 -3.79
N SER A 64 19.99 22.08 -3.01
CA SER A 64 19.07 23.22 -3.15
C SER A 64 19.70 24.56 -2.75
N ALA A 65 20.59 24.54 -1.75
CA ALA A 65 21.23 25.73 -1.20
C ALA A 65 22.46 26.20 -2.00
N ASP A 66 22.72 25.60 -3.18
CA ASP A 66 23.88 25.89 -4.05
C ASP A 66 25.22 25.89 -3.29
N VAL A 67 25.31 24.99 -2.29
CA VAL A 67 26.50 24.87 -1.44
C VAL A 67 27.61 24.23 -2.28
N PRO A 68 28.82 24.83 -2.33
CA PRO A 68 29.94 24.23 -3.03
C PRO A 68 30.20 22.80 -2.52
N GLU A 69 30.37 21.83 -3.43
CA GLU A 69 30.65 20.40 -3.12
C GLU A 69 31.60 20.16 -1.92
N PRO A 70 32.74 20.89 -1.76
CA PRO A 70 33.64 20.69 -0.63
C PRO A 70 33.04 21.01 0.76
N LEU A 71 31.97 21.81 0.81
CA LEU A 71 31.25 22.19 2.02
C LEU A 71 30.02 21.32 2.27
N ALA A 72 29.49 20.64 1.25
CA ALA A 72 28.36 19.72 1.39
C ALA A 72 28.69 18.57 2.37
N ASP A 73 29.91 18.02 2.31
CA ASP A 73 30.41 16.99 3.23
C ASP A 73 30.51 17.46 4.69
N LEU A 74 30.64 18.78 4.92
CA LEU A 74 30.69 19.38 6.25
C LEU A 74 29.29 19.70 6.81
N VAL A 75 28.35 20.05 5.93
CA VAL A 75 27.00 20.50 6.32
C VAL A 75 26.04 19.31 6.44
N THR A 76 26.19 18.27 5.61
CA THR A 76 25.33 17.07 5.62
C THR A 76 25.21 16.43 7.01
N PRO A 77 26.30 16.17 7.77
CA PRO A 77 26.21 15.56 9.10
C PRO A 77 25.42 16.41 10.11
N VAL A 78 25.52 17.74 9.99
CA VAL A 78 24.82 18.69 10.87
C VAL A 78 23.32 18.68 10.54
N ILE A 79 22.97 18.70 9.24
CA ILE A 79 21.57 18.60 8.81
C ILE A 79 20.97 17.24 9.19
N THR A 80 21.69 16.14 8.97
CA THR A 80 21.25 14.80 9.37
C THR A 80 20.99 14.73 10.86
N SER A 81 21.90 15.24 11.70
CA SER A 81 21.71 15.30 13.16
C SER A 81 20.50 16.15 13.56
N ALA A 82 20.26 17.25 12.86
CA ALA A 82 19.09 18.10 13.10
C ALA A 82 17.77 17.37 12.76
N VAL A 83 17.73 16.65 11.63
CA VAL A 83 16.56 15.86 11.22
C VAL A 83 16.33 14.68 12.17
N GLU A 84 17.38 13.99 12.61
CA GLU A 84 17.29 12.93 13.63
C GLU A 84 16.73 13.46 14.96
N ASN A 85 17.15 14.67 15.38
CA ASN A 85 16.61 15.30 16.60
C ASN A 85 15.13 15.66 16.46
N VAL A 86 14.69 16.07 15.28
CA VAL A 86 13.27 16.38 15.01
C VAL A 86 12.41 15.13 15.11
N GLN A 87 12.92 13.98 14.68
CA GLN A 87 12.22 12.70 14.79
C GLN A 87 12.05 12.24 16.24
N ALA A 88 12.91 12.71 17.16
CA ALA A 88 12.80 12.45 18.58
C ALA A 88 11.77 13.35 19.31
N LEU A 89 11.17 14.33 18.62
CA LEU A 89 10.16 15.21 19.20
C LEU A 89 8.85 14.44 19.47
N PRO A 90 8.15 14.72 20.58
CA PRO A 90 6.91 14.02 20.93
C PRO A 90 5.78 14.21 19.90
N ASP A 91 5.78 15.32 19.17
CA ASP A 91 4.75 15.65 18.18
C ASP A 91 5.10 15.14 16.76
N TYR A 92 6.27 14.52 16.58
CA TYR A 92 6.70 13.98 15.28
C TYR A 92 5.71 12.97 14.66
N PRO A 93 5.13 12.00 15.40
CA PRO A 93 4.17 11.06 14.83
C PRO A 93 2.90 11.73 14.28
N GLU A 94 2.45 12.82 14.92
CA GLU A 94 1.30 13.59 14.46
C GLU A 94 1.65 14.39 13.20
N ALA A 95 2.80 15.06 13.19
CA ALA A 95 3.31 15.78 12.01
C ALA A 95 3.55 14.86 10.81
N TRP A 96 4.03 13.63 11.05
CA TRP A 96 4.17 12.59 10.02
C TRP A 96 2.80 12.16 9.47
N SER A 97 1.83 11.93 10.34
CA SER A 97 0.48 11.55 9.93
C SER A 97 -0.21 12.64 9.11
N GLU A 98 0.03 13.91 9.44
CA GLU A 98 -0.42 15.06 8.65
C GLU A 98 0.27 15.11 7.28
N SER A 99 1.58 14.88 7.22
CA SER A 99 2.33 14.78 5.96
C SER A 99 1.77 13.69 5.05
N LEU A 100 1.48 12.49 5.58
CA LEU A 100 0.83 11.42 4.82
C LEU A 100 -0.56 11.82 4.31
N ARG A 101 -1.34 12.52 5.13
CA ARG A 101 -2.69 12.99 4.77
C ARG A 101 -2.67 13.99 3.62
N ARG A 102 -1.79 14.99 3.72
CA ARG A 102 -1.59 16.00 2.66
C ARG A 102 -1.05 15.38 1.38
N SER A 103 -0.11 14.45 1.51
CA SER A 103 0.44 13.69 0.37
C SER A 103 -0.64 12.89 -0.35
N HIS A 104 -1.53 12.22 0.41
CA HIS A 104 -2.68 11.51 -0.15
C HIS A 104 -3.65 12.47 -0.84
N ALA A 105 -3.99 13.59 -0.19
CA ALA A 105 -4.84 14.61 -0.79
C ALA A 105 -4.24 15.12 -2.10
N LEU A 106 -2.96 15.50 -2.16
CA LEU A 106 -2.31 15.97 -3.40
C LEU A 106 -2.26 14.91 -4.51
N THR A 107 -2.23 13.62 -4.15
CA THR A 107 -2.16 12.51 -5.10
C THR A 107 -3.54 12.14 -5.66
N PHE A 108 -4.59 12.18 -4.82
CA PHE A 108 -5.95 11.73 -5.17
C PHE A 108 -6.98 12.87 -5.33
N SER A 109 -6.67 14.10 -4.91
CA SER A 109 -7.58 15.24 -5.06
C SER A 109 -7.41 15.92 -6.43
N ALA A 110 -8.50 15.93 -7.19
CA ALA A 110 -8.64 16.72 -8.40
C ALA A 110 -9.18 18.13 -8.07
N GLU A 111 -8.52 18.88 -7.18
CA GLU A 111 -9.07 20.14 -6.65
C GLU A 111 -9.33 21.25 -7.69
N ASN A 112 -8.98 21.05 -8.97
CA ASN A 112 -9.24 22.05 -10.01
C ASN A 112 -9.95 21.51 -11.26
N GLY A 113 -10.67 20.38 -11.20
CA GLY A 113 -11.31 19.80 -12.39
C GLY A 113 -10.32 19.48 -13.52
N GLY A 114 -9.04 19.37 -13.17
CA GLY A 114 -7.93 18.97 -14.02
C GLY A 114 -7.49 17.55 -13.67
N GLU A 115 -6.86 16.89 -14.64
CA GLU A 115 -6.40 15.51 -14.51
C GLU A 115 -5.44 15.33 -13.31
N PRO A 116 -5.45 14.17 -12.63
CA PRO A 116 -4.45 13.84 -11.62
C PRO A 116 -3.06 14.07 -12.21
N SER A 117 -2.20 14.78 -11.49
CA SER A 117 -0.83 15.11 -11.93
C SER A 117 0.01 13.86 -12.26
N GLY A 118 -0.45 12.67 -11.84
CA GLY A 118 0.17 11.39 -12.14
C GLY A 118 1.41 11.10 -11.33
N ASN A 119 1.79 12.00 -10.43
CA ASN A 119 3.00 11.91 -9.62
C ASN A 119 2.61 11.76 -8.15
N LEU A 120 3.14 10.72 -7.51
CA LEU A 120 3.08 10.55 -6.06
C LEU A 120 3.96 11.63 -5.42
N THR A 121 3.36 12.51 -4.63
CA THR A 121 4.03 13.64 -3.97
C THR A 121 4.02 13.43 -2.47
N LEU A 122 5.19 13.43 -1.84
CA LEU A 122 5.33 13.52 -0.39
C LEU A 122 5.44 14.99 0.00
N ASP A 123 4.43 15.54 0.67
CA ASP A 123 4.53 16.89 1.23
C ASP A 123 5.16 16.82 2.63
N VAL A 124 6.44 17.19 2.73
CA VAL A 124 7.17 17.22 4.01
C VAL A 124 7.02 18.57 4.74
N ALA A 125 6.20 19.50 4.24
CA ALA A 125 5.97 20.80 4.89
C ALA A 125 5.56 20.70 6.37
N PRO A 126 4.71 19.76 6.81
CA PRO A 126 4.38 19.63 8.24
C PRO A 126 5.59 19.29 9.12
N LEU A 127 6.54 18.51 8.59
CA LEU A 127 7.78 18.18 9.30
C LEU A 127 8.68 19.42 9.41
N VAL A 128 8.79 20.20 8.33
CA VAL A 128 9.54 21.46 8.33
C VAL A 128 8.91 22.48 9.28
N GLY A 129 7.58 22.54 9.33
CA GLY A 129 6.82 23.35 10.28
C GLY A 129 7.17 23.05 11.73
N LEU A 130 7.24 21.76 12.10
CA LEU A 130 7.63 21.33 13.43
C LEU A 130 9.06 21.76 13.80
N VAL A 131 9.99 21.69 12.83
CA VAL A 131 11.37 22.20 13.01
C VAL A 131 11.38 23.71 13.23
N THR A 132 10.67 24.46 12.40
CA THR A 132 10.63 25.92 12.49
C THR A 132 9.95 26.42 13.75
N GLU A 133 8.93 25.71 14.24
CA GLU A 133 8.24 26.02 15.50
C GLU A 133 9.14 25.72 16.70
N THR A 134 9.81 24.56 16.71
CA THR A 134 10.74 24.19 17.78
C THR A 134 11.91 25.19 17.85
N VAL A 135 12.59 25.44 16.73
CA VAL A 135 13.73 26.38 16.64
C VAL A 135 13.29 27.82 16.90
N GLY A 136 12.12 28.22 16.40
CA GLY A 136 11.55 29.55 16.62
C GLY A 136 11.18 29.80 18.08
N SER A 137 10.67 28.78 18.78
CA SER A 137 10.37 28.86 20.22
C SER A 137 11.62 28.95 21.08
N GLU A 138 12.69 28.22 20.73
CA GLU A 138 13.97 28.24 21.46
C GLU A 138 14.74 29.55 21.24
N LEU A 139 14.69 30.11 20.03
CA LEU A 139 15.38 31.35 19.66
C LEU A 139 14.53 32.61 19.82
N ASN A 140 13.24 32.46 20.12
CA ASN A 140 12.24 33.52 20.22
C ASN A 140 12.15 34.37 18.93
N VAL A 141 12.26 33.71 17.78
CA VAL A 141 12.23 34.28 16.42
C VAL A 141 11.10 33.61 15.63
N ASP A 142 10.27 34.41 14.97
CA ASP A 142 9.18 33.91 14.12
C ASP A 142 9.74 33.50 12.76
N VAL A 143 9.85 32.19 12.53
CA VAL A 143 10.32 31.62 11.25
C VAL A 143 9.11 31.08 10.51
N PRO A 144 8.75 31.66 9.35
CA PRO A 144 7.57 31.20 8.61
C PRO A 144 7.77 29.77 8.12
N ALA A 145 6.87 28.88 8.53
CA ALA A 145 6.82 27.51 8.02
C ALA A 145 6.43 27.54 6.54
N PRO A 146 7.13 26.79 5.66
CA PRO A 146 6.77 26.71 4.24
C PRO A 146 5.40 26.04 4.08
N GLU A 147 4.55 26.62 3.22
CA GLU A 147 3.18 26.11 3.02
C GLU A 147 3.15 24.73 2.35
N GLN A 148 4.14 24.42 1.49
CA GLN A 148 4.31 23.13 0.80
C GLN A 148 5.79 22.84 0.52
N VAL A 149 6.24 21.61 0.74
CA VAL A 149 7.55 21.10 0.31
C VAL A 149 7.31 19.76 -0.39
N PRO A 150 6.85 19.79 -1.65
CA PRO A 150 6.52 18.58 -2.39
C PRO A 150 7.80 17.87 -2.85
N VAL A 151 8.12 16.74 -2.21
CA VAL A 151 9.14 15.80 -2.71
C VAL A 151 8.46 14.84 -3.67
N GLN A 152 8.88 14.86 -4.94
CA GLN A 152 8.36 13.92 -5.94
C GLN A 152 8.94 12.54 -5.69
N ILE A 153 8.10 11.60 -5.22
CA ILE A 153 8.48 10.20 -5.01
C ILE A 153 8.53 9.45 -6.37
N GLY A 154 7.75 9.91 -7.35
CA GLY A 154 7.72 9.30 -8.68
C GLY A 154 8.79 9.87 -9.61
N GLY A 155 9.72 9.03 -10.08
CA GLY A 155 10.43 9.32 -11.32
C GLY A 155 9.48 9.09 -12.50
N ALA A 156 9.11 10.14 -13.24
CA ALA A 156 8.30 10.11 -14.48
C ALA A 156 7.35 8.89 -14.61
N GLY A 157 6.49 8.69 -13.61
CA GLY A 157 5.95 7.38 -13.27
C GLY A 157 4.46 7.24 -13.54
N HIS A 158 4.08 7.28 -14.82
CA HIS A 158 2.82 6.78 -15.39
C HIS A 158 1.53 7.08 -14.60
N PRO A 159 0.85 8.23 -14.83
CA PRO A 159 -0.53 8.49 -14.37
C PRO A 159 -1.50 7.32 -14.57
N ASP A 160 -1.23 6.48 -15.56
CA ASP A 160 -1.97 5.24 -15.84
C ASP A 160 -1.93 4.23 -14.69
N LEU A 161 -0.83 4.13 -13.94
CA LEU A 161 -0.72 3.21 -12.81
C LEU A 161 -1.63 3.65 -11.67
N LEU A 162 -1.64 4.93 -11.33
CA LEU A 162 -2.51 5.48 -10.29
C LEU A 162 -3.99 5.30 -10.66
N ARG A 163 -4.37 5.61 -11.91
CA ARG A 163 -5.72 5.35 -12.43
C ARG A 163 -6.09 3.87 -12.40
N ASN A 164 -5.14 2.98 -12.70
CA ASN A 164 -5.39 1.55 -12.65
C ASN A 164 -5.57 1.04 -11.22
N VAL A 165 -4.81 1.58 -10.26
CA VAL A 165 -4.96 1.29 -8.82
C VAL A 165 -6.32 1.76 -8.32
N GLU A 166 -6.71 2.99 -8.64
CA GLU A 166 -8.02 3.55 -8.26
C GLU A 166 -9.16 2.72 -8.85
N ARG A 167 -9.14 2.45 -10.17
CA ARG A 167 -10.14 1.60 -10.83
C ARG A 167 -10.20 0.19 -10.25
N ALA A 168 -9.05 -0.42 -9.96
CA ALA A 168 -8.99 -1.75 -9.36
C ALA A 168 -9.54 -1.75 -7.93
N GLY A 169 -9.26 -0.68 -7.18
CA GLY A 169 -9.86 -0.36 -5.90
C GLY A 169 -11.37 -0.31 -6.02
N GLU A 170 -11.92 0.66 -6.75
CA GLU A 170 -13.37 0.89 -6.87
C GLU A 170 -14.15 -0.30 -7.43
N ALA A 171 -13.54 -1.12 -8.29
CA ALA A 171 -14.19 -2.28 -8.90
C ALA A 171 -14.40 -3.45 -7.93
N TRP A 172 -13.80 -3.44 -6.73
CA TRP A 172 -13.83 -4.57 -5.80
C TRP A 172 -15.24 -5.09 -5.46
N PRO A 173 -16.29 -4.25 -5.21
CA PRO A 173 -17.62 -4.75 -4.86
C PRO A 173 -18.27 -5.46 -6.04
N VAL A 174 -18.09 -4.93 -7.25
CA VAL A 174 -18.62 -5.51 -8.49
C VAL A 174 -17.94 -6.85 -8.76
N LEU A 175 -16.62 -6.94 -8.60
CA LEU A 175 -15.86 -8.18 -8.73
C LEU A 175 -16.29 -9.22 -7.69
N ALA A 176 -16.52 -8.81 -6.44
CA ALA A 176 -17.02 -9.70 -5.39
C ALA A 176 -18.41 -10.24 -5.69
N LEU A 177 -19.34 -9.40 -6.19
CA LEU A 177 -20.66 -9.83 -6.62
C LEU A 177 -20.58 -10.79 -7.81
N ALA A 178 -19.72 -10.50 -8.80
CA ALA A 178 -19.49 -11.38 -9.93
C ALA A 178 -18.90 -12.73 -9.51
N ALA A 179 -17.96 -12.74 -8.55
CA ALA A 179 -17.40 -13.95 -7.97
C ALA A 179 -18.49 -14.80 -7.29
N ALA A 180 -19.35 -14.17 -6.49
CA ALA A 180 -20.46 -14.84 -5.82
C ALA A 180 -21.46 -15.43 -6.84
N ALA A 181 -21.82 -14.66 -7.88
CA ALA A 181 -22.70 -15.14 -8.94
C ALA A 181 -22.08 -16.34 -9.69
N ALA A 182 -20.79 -16.25 -10.05
CA ALA A 182 -20.07 -17.35 -10.70
C ALA A 182 -20.01 -18.60 -9.81
N ALA A 183 -19.79 -18.44 -8.50
CA ALA A 183 -19.80 -19.52 -7.53
C ALA A 183 -21.16 -20.22 -7.44
N ILE A 184 -22.25 -19.45 -7.36
CA ILE A 184 -23.61 -19.98 -7.34
C ILE A 184 -23.91 -20.75 -8.63
N LEU A 185 -23.57 -20.19 -9.80
CA LEU A 185 -23.75 -20.85 -11.09
C LEU A 185 -22.91 -22.13 -11.21
N ALA A 186 -21.68 -22.14 -10.68
CA ALA A 186 -20.84 -23.32 -10.62
C ALA A 186 -21.50 -24.45 -9.81
N LEU A 187 -22.12 -24.11 -8.68
CA LEU A 187 -22.83 -25.07 -7.83
C LEU A 187 -24.16 -25.56 -8.43
N LEU A 188 -24.91 -24.69 -9.10
CA LEU A 188 -26.18 -25.05 -9.75
C LEU A 188 -25.96 -26.00 -10.94
N THR A 189 -24.87 -25.79 -11.68
CA THR A 189 -24.51 -26.64 -12.84
C THR A 189 -23.80 -27.94 -12.42
N ALA A 190 -23.22 -27.98 -11.23
CA ALA A 190 -22.46 -29.12 -10.72
C ALA A 190 -23.31 -30.38 -10.54
N ARG A 191 -22.78 -31.52 -11.02
CA ARG A 191 -23.35 -32.85 -10.78
C ARG A 191 -23.08 -33.36 -9.34
N ARG A 192 -22.01 -32.87 -8.70
CA ARG A 192 -21.61 -33.17 -7.31
C ARG A 192 -21.28 -31.88 -6.57
N ARG A 193 -22.32 -31.22 -6.04
CA ARG A 193 -22.23 -29.88 -5.42
C ARG A 193 -21.19 -29.79 -4.30
N SER A 194 -21.08 -30.83 -3.47
CA SER A 194 -20.10 -30.90 -2.37
C SER A 194 -18.64 -30.92 -2.85
N THR A 195 -18.34 -31.64 -3.93
CA THR A 195 -16.99 -31.65 -4.53
C THR A 195 -16.63 -30.29 -5.13
N THR A 196 -17.56 -29.65 -5.84
CA THR A 196 -17.32 -28.31 -6.42
C THR A 196 -17.07 -27.28 -5.32
N PHE A 197 -17.86 -27.31 -4.24
CA PHE A 197 -17.68 -26.41 -3.10
C PHE A 197 -16.31 -26.61 -2.42
N ALA A 198 -15.90 -27.86 -2.22
CA ALA A 198 -14.56 -28.15 -1.70
C ALA A 198 -13.47 -27.61 -2.65
N LEU A 199 -13.53 -27.91 -3.95
CA LEU A 199 -12.53 -27.43 -4.91
C LEU A 199 -12.45 -25.90 -4.99
N MET A 200 -13.56 -25.19 -4.82
CA MET A 200 -13.56 -23.72 -4.75
C MET A 200 -12.88 -23.20 -3.48
N GLY A 201 -13.14 -23.82 -2.32
CA GLY A 201 -12.43 -23.49 -1.08
C GLY A 201 -10.92 -23.73 -1.19
N LEU A 202 -10.53 -24.86 -1.79
CA LEU A 202 -9.14 -25.16 -2.09
C LEU A 202 -8.53 -24.14 -3.06
N GLY A 203 -9.26 -23.77 -4.10
CA GLY A 203 -8.83 -22.76 -5.07
C GLY A 203 -8.63 -21.39 -4.43
N ALA A 204 -9.53 -20.96 -3.54
CA ALA A 204 -9.38 -19.72 -2.78
C ALA A 204 -8.18 -19.76 -1.82
N ALA A 205 -7.95 -20.89 -1.14
CA ALA A 205 -6.78 -21.05 -0.28
C ALA A 205 -5.47 -21.00 -1.08
N LEU A 206 -5.42 -21.66 -2.24
CA LEU A 206 -4.26 -21.60 -3.14
C LEU A 206 -4.06 -20.19 -3.72
N ALA A 207 -5.13 -19.50 -4.08
CA ALA A 207 -5.05 -18.10 -4.51
C ALA A 207 -4.47 -17.21 -3.40
N GLY A 208 -4.91 -17.39 -2.15
CA GLY A 208 -4.33 -16.72 -0.99
C GLY A 208 -2.83 -17.01 -0.83
N ALA A 209 -2.40 -18.26 -1.00
CA ALA A 209 -0.99 -18.63 -0.92
C ALA A 209 -0.14 -18.00 -2.04
N VAL A 210 -0.67 -17.95 -3.27
CA VAL A 210 -0.01 -17.27 -4.41
C VAL A 210 0.12 -15.77 -4.15
N LEU A 211 -0.94 -15.14 -3.64
CA LEU A 211 -0.92 -13.71 -3.30
C LEU A 211 0.03 -13.41 -2.14
N TRP A 212 0.08 -14.29 -1.12
CA TRP A 212 1.02 -14.18 -0.01
C TRP A 212 2.47 -14.19 -0.50
N PHE A 213 2.82 -15.16 -1.35
CA PHE A 213 4.16 -15.23 -1.95
C PHE A 213 4.45 -14.02 -2.87
N GLY A 214 3.45 -13.52 -3.58
CA GLY A 214 3.57 -12.30 -4.37
C GLY A 214 3.83 -11.05 -3.50
N ALA A 215 3.17 -10.95 -2.35
CA ALA A 215 3.32 -9.84 -1.41
C ALA A 215 4.76 -9.74 -0.88
N GLU A 216 5.39 -10.86 -0.54
CA GLU A 216 6.79 -10.90 -0.07
C GLU A 216 7.80 -10.37 -1.10
N ARG A 217 7.43 -10.36 -2.39
CA ARG A 217 8.30 -9.88 -3.48
C ARG A 217 8.11 -8.41 -3.81
N ILE A 218 7.11 -7.75 -3.23
CA ILE A 218 6.86 -6.32 -3.45
C ILE A 218 8.08 -5.48 -3.08
N PRO A 219 8.70 -5.63 -1.89
CA PRO A 219 9.83 -4.78 -1.51
C PRO A 219 11.03 -4.96 -2.45
N GLU A 220 11.33 -6.19 -2.87
CA GLU A 220 12.40 -6.50 -3.83
C GLU A 220 12.15 -5.84 -5.20
N GLN A 221 10.91 -5.90 -5.69
CA GLN A 221 10.53 -5.28 -6.97
C GLN A 221 10.61 -3.76 -6.93
N VAL A 222 10.23 -3.15 -5.81
CA VAL A 222 10.30 -1.69 -5.62
C VAL A 222 11.76 -1.25 -5.50
N SER A 223 12.59 -2.00 -4.76
CA SER A 223 14.02 -1.70 -4.57
C SER A 223 14.82 -1.79 -5.88
N ALA A 224 14.34 -2.59 -6.84
CA ALA A 224 14.94 -2.71 -8.17
C ALA A 224 14.59 -1.55 -9.11
N GLN A 225 13.64 -0.68 -8.75
CA GLN A 225 13.26 0.48 -9.57
C GLN A 225 14.25 1.62 -9.43
N GLN A 226 14.38 2.41 -10.50
CA GLN A 226 15.17 3.63 -10.50
C GLN A 226 14.26 4.80 -10.11
N PHE A 227 14.53 5.41 -8.96
CA PHE A 227 13.84 6.61 -8.49
C PHE A 227 14.61 7.87 -8.87
N SER A 228 13.89 8.99 -9.02
CA SER A 228 14.47 10.29 -9.36
C SER A 228 15.20 10.98 -8.21
N SER A 229 14.92 10.60 -6.96
CA SER A 229 15.55 11.14 -5.75
C SER A 229 15.85 10.02 -4.74
N PRO A 230 16.93 10.13 -3.93
CA PRO A 230 17.17 9.25 -2.79
C PRO A 230 15.98 9.23 -1.80
N VAL A 231 15.37 10.39 -1.51
CA VAL A 231 14.21 10.49 -0.60
C VAL A 231 13.04 9.66 -1.12
N ALA A 232 12.83 9.73 -2.43
CA ALA A 232 11.80 8.97 -3.12
C ALA A 232 12.01 7.46 -2.97
N SER A 233 13.24 6.99 -3.17
CA SER A 233 13.57 5.57 -3.01
C SER A 233 13.43 5.08 -1.56
N ALA A 234 13.85 5.89 -0.59
CA ALA A 234 13.75 5.56 0.83
C ALA A 234 12.29 5.37 1.25
N PHE A 235 11.43 6.33 0.91
CA PHE A 235 10.00 6.25 1.19
C PHE A 235 9.33 5.09 0.45
N ALA A 236 9.58 4.94 -0.85
CA ALA A 236 8.97 3.88 -1.65
C ALA A 236 9.31 2.49 -1.10
N ASN A 237 10.57 2.24 -0.73
CA ASN A 237 11.01 0.97 -0.17
C ASN A 237 10.39 0.69 1.20
N ALA A 238 10.38 1.68 2.08
CA ALA A 238 9.82 1.51 3.42
C ALA A 238 8.31 1.31 3.38
N PHE A 239 7.59 2.09 2.57
CA PHE A 239 6.16 1.95 2.35
C PHE A 239 5.81 0.61 1.68
N ALA A 240 6.63 0.15 0.72
CA ALA A 240 6.48 -1.16 0.11
C ALA A 240 6.63 -2.30 1.14
N GLY A 241 7.52 -2.16 2.11
CA GLY A 241 7.65 -3.07 3.25
C GLY A 241 6.36 -3.15 4.07
N GLN A 242 5.80 -2.00 4.45
CA GLN A 242 4.53 -1.93 5.19
C GLN A 242 3.35 -2.49 4.38
N ALA A 243 3.29 -2.17 3.08
CA ALA A 243 2.30 -2.70 2.15
C ALA A 243 2.36 -4.24 2.06
N ALA A 244 3.57 -4.80 1.92
CA ALA A 244 3.78 -6.24 1.88
C ALA A 244 3.36 -6.92 3.19
N ALA A 245 3.71 -6.34 4.33
CA ALA A 245 3.31 -6.83 5.66
C ALA A 245 1.78 -6.82 5.83
N SER A 246 1.10 -5.72 5.47
CA SER A 246 -0.36 -5.62 5.52
C SER A 246 -1.04 -6.64 4.59
N LEU A 247 -0.59 -6.73 3.33
CA LEU A 247 -1.16 -7.65 2.35
C LEU A 247 -0.96 -9.12 2.75
N SER A 248 0.23 -9.47 3.24
CA SER A 248 0.52 -10.82 3.75
C SER A 248 -0.40 -11.18 4.92
N ALA A 249 -0.67 -10.25 5.85
CA ALA A 249 -1.63 -10.48 6.94
C ALA A 249 -3.06 -10.73 6.42
N TRP A 250 -3.53 -9.98 5.42
CA TRP A 250 -4.86 -10.19 4.82
C TRP A 250 -4.97 -11.55 4.11
N THR A 251 -3.90 -12.00 3.43
CA THR A 251 -3.92 -13.28 2.72
C THR A 251 -4.02 -14.48 3.66
N VAL A 252 -3.51 -14.37 4.90
CA VAL A 252 -3.73 -15.39 5.94
C VAL A 252 -5.22 -15.58 6.22
N ALA A 253 -5.98 -14.48 6.35
CA ALA A 253 -7.42 -14.55 6.54
C ALA A 253 -8.14 -15.20 5.34
N LEU A 254 -7.73 -14.86 4.11
CA LEU A 254 -8.26 -15.48 2.89
C LEU A 254 -7.96 -16.99 2.84
N MET A 255 -6.74 -17.39 3.19
CA MET A 255 -6.33 -18.80 3.25
C MET A 255 -7.14 -19.58 4.27
N LEU A 256 -7.33 -19.03 5.49
CA LEU A 256 -8.14 -19.66 6.53
C LEU A 256 -9.61 -19.78 6.12
N ALA A 257 -10.18 -18.74 5.50
CA ALA A 257 -11.54 -18.78 4.98
C ALA A 257 -11.69 -19.85 3.88
N GLY A 258 -10.76 -19.90 2.92
CA GLY A 258 -10.73 -20.92 1.86
C GLY A 258 -10.60 -22.34 2.42
N ALA A 259 -9.72 -22.54 3.41
CA ALA A 259 -9.53 -23.82 4.09
C ALA A 259 -10.79 -24.26 4.86
N ALA A 260 -11.47 -23.35 5.55
CA ALA A 260 -12.73 -23.63 6.23
C ALA A 260 -13.81 -24.09 5.23
N VAL A 261 -13.95 -23.37 4.09
CA VAL A 261 -14.87 -23.74 3.01
C VAL A 261 -14.52 -25.13 2.44
N PHE A 262 -13.24 -25.43 2.27
CA PHE A 262 -12.77 -26.74 1.82
C PHE A 262 -13.19 -27.86 2.78
N VAL A 263 -12.93 -27.70 4.08
CA VAL A 263 -13.30 -28.68 5.11
C VAL A 263 -14.81 -28.89 5.15
N VAL A 264 -15.61 -27.83 5.14
CA VAL A 264 -17.07 -27.92 5.09
C VAL A 264 -17.53 -28.67 3.84
N GLY A 265 -16.94 -28.38 2.67
CA GLY A 265 -17.22 -29.11 1.44
C GLY A 265 -16.92 -30.61 1.53
N LEU A 266 -15.82 -31.00 2.18
CA LEU A 266 -15.47 -32.40 2.44
C LEU A 266 -16.44 -33.08 3.40
N LEU A 267 -16.84 -32.42 4.49
CA LEU A 267 -17.82 -32.95 5.44
C LEU A 267 -19.17 -33.20 4.77
N LEU A 268 -19.66 -32.24 3.98
CA LEU A 268 -20.89 -32.39 3.19
C LEU A 268 -20.79 -33.54 2.18
N ARG A 269 -19.60 -33.76 1.62
CA ARG A 269 -19.33 -34.90 0.73
C ARG A 269 -19.39 -36.23 1.49
N GLY A 270 -18.78 -36.32 2.67
CA GLY A 270 -18.83 -37.52 3.52
C GLY A 270 -20.26 -37.89 3.91
N LEU A 271 -21.04 -36.90 4.35
CA LEU A 271 -22.46 -37.09 4.74
C LEU A 271 -23.35 -37.52 3.56
N SER A 272 -23.11 -36.99 2.36
CA SER A 272 -23.88 -37.36 1.16
C SER A 272 -23.48 -38.73 0.58
N ALA A 273 -22.25 -39.17 0.82
CA ALA A 273 -21.79 -40.52 0.46
C ALA A 273 -22.33 -41.58 1.45
N ALA A 274 -22.41 -41.27 2.74
CA ALA A 274 -22.93 -42.18 3.77
C ALA A 274 -24.46 -42.41 3.71
N ARG A 275 -25.20 -41.55 2.99
CA ARG A 275 -26.67 -41.68 2.79
C ARG A 275 -27.06 -42.46 1.53
N ARG A 276 -26.10 -42.92 0.72
CA ARG A 276 -26.33 -43.74 -0.48
C ARG A 276 -25.92 -45.17 -0.24
#